data_AF-A0A6F8V989-F1
#
_entry.id   AF-A0A6F8V989-F1
#
_cell.length_a   1.000
_cell.length_b   1.000
_cell.length_c   1.000
_cell.angle_alpha   90.00
_cell.angle_beta   90.00
_cell.angle_gamma   90.00
#
_symmetry.space_group_name_H-M   'P 1'
#
loop_
_entity.id
_entity.type
_entity.pdbx_description
1 polymer ?
#
loop_
_entity_poly.entity_id
_entity_poly.type
_entity_poly.pdbx_seq_one_letter_code
_entity_poly.pdbx_strand_id
1 'polypeptide(L)'
;MNVALNTLLAMVVFAPIWILRQKSLSIQWPIRYLLAILPAMYTGLGWQFAVFAYTPLGCQGGMKNLHSCWVGGVDITPLVDHGFFLMIPFFFFAGPLSLWLLLNNAAEQIGAWHQKQNSPTRKK
;
A
#
# COMPACT_ATOMS: atom_id res chain seq x y z
N MET A 1 -5.78 -14.57 14.20
CA MET A 1 -5.02 -13.60 13.38
C MET A 1 -3.66 -14.18 13.05
N ASN A 2 -3.30 -14.21 11.77
CA ASN A 2 -2.11 -14.87 11.27
C ASN A 2 -0.89 -13.93 11.40
N VAL A 3 0.08 -14.27 12.26
CA VAL A 3 1.23 -13.41 12.60
C VAL A 3 2.01 -13.00 11.36
N ALA A 4 2.16 -13.92 10.40
CA ALA A 4 2.87 -13.68 9.14
C ALA A 4 2.23 -12.58 8.28
N LEU A 5 0.90 -12.52 8.21
CA LEU A 5 0.19 -11.50 7.42
C LEU A 5 0.31 -10.11 8.07
N ASN A 6 0.25 -10.05 9.40
CA ASN A 6 0.41 -8.79 10.13
C ASN A 6 1.85 -8.26 10.09
N THR A 7 2.87 -9.12 10.13
CA THR A 7 4.25 -8.68 9.97
C THR A 7 4.51 -8.17 8.55
N LEU A 8 3.92 -8.80 7.54
CA LEU A 8 4.00 -8.36 6.15
C LEU A 8 3.34 -6.98 5.96
N LEU A 9 2.16 -6.77 6.55
CA LEU A 9 1.50 -5.47 6.60
C LEU A 9 2.40 -4.40 7.24
N ALA A 10 3.01 -4.71 8.40
CA ALA A 10 3.91 -3.77 9.07
C ALA A 10 5.12 -3.42 8.17
N MET A 11 5.75 -4.41 7.54
CA MET A 11 6.84 -4.16 6.60
C MET A 11 6.39 -3.27 5.44
N VAL A 12 5.23 -3.56 4.84
CA VAL A 12 4.70 -2.81 3.70
C VAL A 12 4.39 -1.35 4.06
N VAL A 13 3.94 -1.07 5.29
CA VAL A 13 3.64 0.30 5.73
C VAL A 13 4.92 1.06 6.12
N PHE A 14 5.83 0.42 6.87
CA PHE A 14 7.00 1.11 7.45
C PHE A 14 8.23 1.13 6.53
N ALA A 15 8.46 0.09 5.71
CA ALA A 15 9.59 0.03 4.80
C ALA A 15 9.65 1.19 3.79
N PRO A 16 8.56 1.60 3.10
CA PRO A 16 8.63 2.69 2.15
C PRO A 16 8.98 4.02 2.81
N ILE A 17 8.46 4.29 4.02
CA ILE A 17 8.83 5.48 4.80
C ILE A 17 10.33 5.48 5.09
N TRP A 18 10.84 4.35 5.58
CA TRP A 18 12.23 4.23 6.00
C TRP A 18 13.19 4.34 4.80
N ILE A 19 12.86 3.68 3.69
CA ILE A 19 13.64 3.72 2.44
C ILE A 19 13.63 5.12 1.84
N LEU A 20 12.47 5.77 1.72
CA LEU A 20 12.37 7.12 1.18
C LEU A 20 13.14 8.11 2.06
N ARG A 21 13.09 7.98 3.38
CA ARG A 21 13.81 8.88 4.30
C ARG A 21 15.32 8.75 4.21
N GLN A 22 15.85 7.54 4.01
CA GLN A 22 17.30 7.32 3.92
C GLN A 22 17.88 7.56 2.52
N LYS A 23 17.14 7.21 1.47
CA LYS A 23 17.68 7.12 0.10
C LYS A 23 16.97 8.03 -0.89
N SER A 24 16.18 9.01 -0.45
CA SER A 24 15.44 9.93 -1.34
C SER A 24 16.33 10.38 -2.50
N LEU A 25 17.45 11.06 -2.24
CA LEU A 25 18.36 11.63 -3.27
C LEU A 25 18.92 10.63 -4.30
N SER A 26 19.04 9.34 -3.97
CA SER A 26 19.62 8.33 -4.87
C SER A 26 18.58 7.62 -5.74
N ILE A 27 17.30 7.68 -5.39
CA ILE A 27 16.24 6.91 -6.03
C ILE A 27 15.59 7.72 -7.16
N GLN A 28 15.42 7.08 -8.32
CA GLN A 28 14.72 7.66 -9.46
C GLN A 28 13.27 8.02 -9.12
N TRP A 29 12.77 9.15 -9.62
CA TRP A 29 11.41 9.65 -9.40
C TRP A 29 10.30 8.59 -9.49
N PRO A 30 10.18 7.77 -10.56
CA PRO A 30 9.09 6.79 -10.68
C PRO A 30 9.09 5.77 -9.53
N ILE A 31 10.26 5.35 -9.07
CA ILE A 31 10.39 4.39 -7.96
C ILE A 31 9.90 5.02 -6.65
N ARG A 32 10.14 6.32 -6.45
CA ARG A 32 9.63 7.04 -5.26
C ARG A 32 8.10 7.08 -5.21
N TYR A 33 7.46 7.27 -6.37
CA TYR A 33 6.00 7.23 -6.47
C TYR A 33 5.44 5.83 -6.21
N LEU A 34 6.09 4.79 -6.74
CA LEU A 34 5.72 3.40 -6.45
C LEU A 34 5.82 3.10 -4.95
N LEU A 35 6.92 3.49 -4.30
CA LEU A 35 7.11 3.35 -2.85
C LEU A 35 6.05 4.13 -2.05
N ALA A 36 5.67 5.33 -2.50
CA ALA A 36 4.66 6.14 -1.83
C ALA A 36 3.26 5.51 -1.86
N ILE A 37 2.87 4.90 -2.98
CA ILE A 37 1.54 4.31 -3.16
C ILE A 37 1.46 2.90 -2.55
N LEU A 38 2.59 2.23 -2.34
CA LEU A 38 2.69 0.82 -1.91
C LEU A 38 1.80 0.47 -0.69
N PRO A 39 1.78 1.25 0.41
CA PRO A 39 0.91 0.96 1.56
C PRO A 39 -0.58 0.97 1.19
N ALA A 40 -1.06 2.02 0.50
CA ALA A 40 -2.43 2.13 0.06
C ALA A 40 -2.79 1.05 -0.97
N MET A 41 -1.86 0.71 -1.87
CA MET A 41 -2.06 -0.34 -2.86
C MET A 41 -2.24 -1.71 -2.20
N TYR A 42 -1.39 -2.07 -1.24
CA TYR A 42 -1.48 -3.35 -0.54
C TYR A 42 -2.78 -3.49 0.25
N THR A 43 -3.10 -2.47 1.06
CA THR A 43 -4.28 -2.48 1.92
C THR A 43 -5.58 -2.37 1.10
N GLY A 44 -5.58 -1.56 0.03
CA GLY A 44 -6.72 -1.42 -0.87
C GLY A 44 -6.96 -2.64 -1.74
N LEU A 45 -5.92 -3.21 -2.36
CA LEU A 45 -6.05 -4.44 -3.15
C LEU A 45 -6.43 -5.63 -2.27
N GLY A 46 -5.88 -5.73 -1.05
CA GLY A 46 -6.24 -6.77 -0.10
C GLY A 46 -7.72 -6.72 0.30
N TRP A 47 -8.27 -5.52 0.49
CA TRP A 47 -9.69 -5.33 0.73
C TRP A 47 -10.55 -5.69 -0.49
N GLN A 48 -10.19 -5.23 -1.69
CA GLN A 48 -10.92 -5.59 -2.91
C GLN A 48 -10.89 -7.09 -3.18
N PHE A 49 -9.77 -7.75 -2.90
CA PHE A 49 -9.64 -9.20 -3.02
C PHE A 49 -10.56 -9.93 -2.04
N ALA A 50 -10.72 -9.44 -0.80
CA ALA A 50 -11.69 -10.01 0.13
C ALA A 50 -13.13 -9.82 -0.33
N VAL A 51 -13.50 -8.66 -0.89
CA VAL A 51 -14.84 -8.44 -1.47
C VAL A 51 -15.11 -9.40 -2.63
N PHE A 52 -14.11 -9.61 -3.50
CA PHE A 52 -14.17 -10.57 -4.60
C PHE A 52 -14.18 -12.02 -4.11
N ALA A 53 -13.48 -12.36 -3.04
CA ALA A 53 -13.59 -13.71 -2.49
C ALA A 53 -14.94 -13.94 -1.80
N TYR A 54 -15.53 -12.91 -1.20
CA TYR A 54 -16.80 -12.99 -0.51
C TYR A 54 -18.00 -13.18 -1.45
N THR A 55 -18.00 -12.52 -2.61
CA THR A 55 -19.17 -12.48 -3.50
C THR A 55 -19.22 -13.65 -4.51
N PRO A 56 -18.34 -13.74 -5.54
CA PRO A 56 -18.36 -14.81 -6.54
C PRO A 56 -17.87 -16.17 -6.06
N LEU A 57 -17.04 -16.27 -5.01
CA LEU A 57 -16.58 -17.57 -4.48
C LEU A 57 -17.51 -18.16 -3.40
N GLY A 58 -18.62 -17.49 -3.08
CA GLY A 58 -19.62 -18.00 -2.15
C GLY A 58 -19.13 -18.14 -0.71
N CYS A 59 -18.06 -17.44 -0.31
CA CYS A 59 -17.58 -17.38 1.07
C CYS A 59 -18.51 -16.56 1.99
N GLN A 60 -19.83 -16.68 1.82
CA GLN A 60 -20.85 -15.96 2.58
C GLN A 60 -21.13 -16.72 3.89
N GLY A 61 -20.50 -16.28 4.98
CA GLY A 61 -20.75 -16.75 6.33
C GLY A 61 -20.44 -15.61 7.29
N GLY A 62 -21.37 -15.29 8.20
CA GLY A 62 -21.31 -14.04 8.97
C GLY A 62 -19.98 -13.86 9.73
N MET A 63 -19.57 -12.60 9.96
CA MET A 63 -18.34 -12.20 10.68
C MET A 63 -18.13 -12.83 12.08
N LYS A 64 -19.09 -13.61 12.56
CA LYS A 64 -19.06 -14.35 13.84
C LYS A 64 -19.03 -15.87 13.70
N ASN A 65 -19.24 -16.41 12.49
CA ASN A 65 -19.23 -17.83 12.13
C ASN A 65 -18.83 -17.97 10.65
N LEU A 66 -17.59 -17.60 10.29
CA LEU A 66 -17.08 -17.97 8.98
C LEU A 66 -17.00 -19.49 8.91
N HIS A 67 -17.96 -20.11 8.22
CA HIS A 67 -17.80 -21.47 7.73
C HIS A 67 -16.52 -21.52 6.89
N SER A 68 -15.76 -22.60 7.04
CA SER A 68 -14.50 -22.80 6.33
C SER A 68 -14.72 -22.64 4.83
N CYS A 69 -14.17 -21.60 4.23
CA CYS A 69 -14.25 -21.36 2.80
C CYS A 69 -13.09 -22.05 2.10
N TRP A 70 -13.40 -23.19 1.47
CA TRP A 70 -12.43 -24.00 0.74
C TRP A 70 -12.55 -23.74 -0.76
N VAL A 71 -11.46 -23.26 -1.36
CA VAL A 71 -11.37 -23.08 -2.82
C VAL A 71 -10.22 -23.94 -3.32
N GLY A 72 -10.51 -24.89 -4.21
CA GLY A 72 -9.49 -25.77 -4.79
C GLY A 72 -8.72 -26.62 -3.77
N GLY A 73 -9.33 -26.96 -2.63
CA GLY A 73 -8.66 -27.73 -1.57
C GLY A 73 -7.77 -26.90 -0.63
N VAL A 74 -7.88 -25.57 -0.65
CA VAL A 74 -7.19 -24.68 0.29
C VAL A 74 -8.21 -23.85 1.07
N ASP A 75 -8.03 -23.75 2.39
CA ASP A 75 -8.83 -22.87 3.24
C ASP A 75 -8.37 -21.41 3.07
N ILE A 76 -9.21 -20.60 2.43
CA ILE A 76 -8.96 -19.18 2.16
C ILE A 76 -9.63 -18.26 3.19
N THR A 77 -10.38 -18.81 4.14
CA THR A 77 -11.03 -18.07 5.24
C THR A 77 -10.11 -17.05 5.91
N PRO A 78 -8.88 -17.41 6.34
CA PRO A 78 -8.00 -16.45 7.01
C PRO A 78 -7.52 -15.32 6.09
N LEU A 79 -7.48 -15.54 4.77
CA LEU A 79 -7.10 -14.52 3.79
C LEU A 79 -8.23 -13.52 3.56
N VAL A 80 -9.47 -13.99 3.48
CA VAL A 80 -10.66 -13.14 3.35
C VAL A 80 -10.86 -12.28 4.60
N ASP A 81 -10.74 -12.89 5.78
CA ASP A 81 -10.85 -12.18 7.07
C ASP A 81 -9.75 -11.11 7.21
N HIS A 82 -8.51 -11.44 6.83
CA HIS A 82 -7.44 -10.46 6.79
C HIS A 82 -7.72 -9.33 5.79
N GLY A 83 -8.23 -9.62 4.60
CA GLY A 83 -8.54 -8.59 3.60
C GLY A 83 -9.64 -7.62 4.07
N PHE A 84 -10.67 -8.10 4.78
CA PHE A 84 -11.63 -7.19 5.43
C PHE A 84 -11.00 -6.39 6.57
N PHE A 85 -10.10 -7.00 7.36
CA PHE A 85 -9.34 -6.28 8.37
C PHE A 85 -8.49 -5.16 7.76
N LEU A 86 -7.94 -5.33 6.55
CA LEU A 86 -7.13 -4.33 5.84
C LEU A 86 -7.90 -3.04 5.47
N MET A 87 -9.23 -3.04 5.51
CA MET A 87 -10.04 -1.84 5.31
C MET A 87 -9.74 -0.77 6.37
N ILE A 88 -9.64 -1.15 7.65
CA ILE A 88 -9.37 -0.21 8.76
C ILE A 88 -8.00 0.48 8.58
N PRO A 89 -6.87 -0.25 8.44
CA PRO A 89 -5.59 0.40 8.22
C PRO A 89 -5.52 1.14 6.88
N PHE A 90 -6.28 0.76 5.85
CA PHE A 90 -6.38 1.54 4.61
C PHE A 90 -6.88 2.96 4.88
N PHE A 91 -8.04 3.11 5.50
CA PHE A 91 -8.66 4.42 5.70
C PHE A 91 -7.93 5.29 6.73
N PHE A 92 -7.42 4.70 7.80
CA PHE A 92 -6.84 5.47 8.91
C PHE A 92 -5.34 5.72 8.79
N PHE A 93 -4.59 4.82 8.15
CA PHE A 93 -3.12 4.92 8.13
C PHE A 93 -2.57 4.93 6.71
N ALA A 94 -2.78 3.87 5.94
CA ALA A 94 -2.12 3.67 4.66
C ALA A 94 -2.55 4.69 3.60
N GLY A 95 -3.84 5.01 3.50
CA GLY A 95 -4.37 6.01 2.58
C GLY A 95 -3.82 7.42 2.85
N PRO A 96 -4.01 7.98 4.07
CA PRO A 96 -3.46 9.28 4.44
C PRO A 96 -1.94 9.34 4.30
N LEU A 97 -1.23 8.29 4.72
CA LEU A 97 0.23 8.21 4.62
C LEU A 97 0.71 8.19 3.17
N SER A 98 0.10 7.37 2.31
CA SER A 98 0.44 7.32 0.89
C SER A 98 0.17 8.65 0.20
N LEU A 99 -0.95 9.32 0.52
CA LEU A 99 -1.24 10.65 0.01
C LEU A 99 -0.19 11.68 0.45
N TRP A 100 0.21 11.64 1.73
CA TRP A 100 1.25 12.51 2.25
C TRP A 100 2.59 12.30 1.55
N LEU A 101 3.01 11.04 1.37
CA LEU A 101 4.26 10.70 0.68
C LEU A 101 4.23 11.12 -0.79
N LEU A 102 3.08 10.97 -1.46
CA LEU A 102 2.87 11.43 -2.84
C LEU A 102 3.03 12.95 -2.96
N LEU A 103 2.39 13.72 -2.08
CA LEU A 103 2.46 15.17 -2.07
C LEU A 103 3.89 15.66 -1.78
N ASN A 104 4.58 15.02 -0.82
CA ASN A 104 5.96 15.36 -0.51
C ASN A 104 6.89 15.10 -1.70
N ASN A 105 6.75 13.93 -2.36
CA ASN A 105 7.54 13.62 -3.55
C ASN A 105 7.24 14.59 -4.72
N ALA A 106 5.98 14.98 -4.90
CA ALA A 106 5.59 15.95 -5.93
C ALA A 106 6.19 17.33 -5.66
N ALA A 107 6.16 17.80 -4.41
CA ALA A 107 6.79 19.06 -4.01
C ALA A 107 8.31 19.04 -4.25
N GLU A 108 9.00 17.96 -3.87
CA GLU A 108 10.43 17.80 -4.15
C GLU A 108 10.74 17.79 -5.65
N GLN A 109 9.90 17.15 -6.47
CA GLN A 109 10.09 17.09 -7.92
C GLN A 109 9.96 18.47 -8.56
N ILE A 110 8.96 19.25 -8.15
CA ILE A 110 8.76 20.62 -8.62
C ILE A 110 9.95 21.50 -8.23
N GLY A 111 10.44 21.39 -6.99
CA GLY A 111 11.64 22.10 -6.54
C GLY A 111 12.89 21.77 -7.36
N ALA A 112 13.12 20.48 -7.63
CA ALA A 112 14.24 20.02 -8.46
C ALA A 112 14.14 20.53 -9.90
N TRP A 113 12.93 20.59 -10.47
CA TRP A 113 12.69 21.17 -11.79
C TRP A 113 13.02 22.67 -11.85
N HIS A 114 12.61 23.44 -10.86
CA HIS A 114 12.92 24.87 -10.78
C HIS A 114 14.43 25.14 -10.67
N GLN A 115 15.15 24.40 -9.83
CA GLN A 115 16.61 24.54 -9.71
C GLN A 115 17.36 24.20 -11.00
N LYS A 116 16.88 23.18 -11.75
CA LYS A 116 17.46 22.82 -13.04
C LYS A 116 17.26 23.91 -14.10
N GLN A 117 16.14 24.64 -14.06
CA GLN A 117 15.88 25.74 -14.98
C GLN A 117 16.70 27.00 -14.65
N ASN A 118 16.89 27.31 -13.36
CA ASN A 118 17.65 28.47 -12.92
C ASN A 118 19.17 28.26 -12.89
N SER A 119 19.66 27.07 -13.26
CA SER A 119 21.10 26.82 -13.31
C SER A 119 21.77 27.60 -14.46
N PRO A 120 22.85 28.36 -14.19
CA PRO A 120 23.47 29.31 -15.13
C PRO A 120 24.10 28.64 -16.36
N THR A 121 24.20 27.32 -16.40
CA THR A 121 24.76 26.54 -17.52
C THR A 121 23.84 26.44 -18.74
N ARG A 122 22.57 26.86 -18.65
CA ARG A 122 21.61 26.86 -19.77
C ARG A 122 21.50 28.18 -20.53
N LYS A 123 22.27 29.20 -20.13
CA LYS A 123 22.41 30.48 -20.85
C LYS A 123 23.71 30.47 -21.66
N LYS A 124 23.85 29.55 -22.60
CA LYS A 124 24.79 29.65 -23.72
C LYS A 124 24.13 29.11 -24.97
#